data_AF-A0A645C9X7-F1
#
_entry.id   AF-A0A645C9X7-F1
#
_cell.length_a   1.000
_cell.length_b   1.000
_cell.length_c   1.000
_cell.angle_alpha   90.00
_cell.angle_beta   90.00
_cell.angle_gamma   90.00
#
_symmetry.space_group_name_H-M   'P 1'
#
loop_
_entity.id
_entity.type
_entity.pdbx_description
1 polymer ?
#
loop_
_entity_poly.entity_id
_entity_poly.type
_entity_poly.pdbx_seq_one_letter_code
_entity_poly.pdbx_strand_id
1 'polypeptide(L)' 'MLEQTDGLLTEFDEGLWNATIETATVRHDGNIVFRWRNGMELLIEVVYKF' A
#
# COMPACT_ATOMS: atom_id res chain seq x y z
N MET A 1 -16.41 -6.47 0.96
CA MET A 1 -16.76 -6.73 -0.46
C MET A 1 -15.91 -5.78 -1.26
N LEU A 2 -15.05 -6.26 -2.18
CA LEU A 2 -14.41 -5.34 -3.14
C LEU A 2 -15.53 -4.91 -4.09
N GLU A 3 -15.84 -3.62 -4.12
CA GLU A 3 -16.74 -3.08 -5.12
C GLU A 3 -15.97 -2.94 -6.44
N GLN A 4 -16.61 -3.32 -7.54
CA GLN A 4 -16.02 -3.23 -8.85
C GLN A 4 -16.07 -1.77 -9.30
N THR A 5 -14.95 -1.08 -9.21
CA THR A 5 -14.84 0.32 -9.63
C THR A 5 -14.65 0.37 -11.15
N ASP A 6 -15.72 0.67 -11.89
CA ASP A 6 -15.62 1.01 -13.32
C ASP A 6 -15.05 2.43 -13.45
N GLY A 7 -13.72 2.56 -13.50
CA GLY A 7 -13.05 3.85 -13.67
C GLY A 7 -11.57 3.83 -13.30
N LEU A 8 -10.86 4.91 -13.64
CA LEU A 8 -9.52 5.15 -13.11
C LEU A 8 -9.62 5.48 -11.62
N LEU A 9 -8.76 4.88 -10.81
CA LEU A 9 -8.62 5.25 -9.39
C LEU A 9 -7.97 6.65 -9.33
N THR A 10 -8.79 7.69 -9.25
CA THR A 10 -8.30 9.09 -9.24
C THR A 10 -7.98 9.62 -7.85
N GLU A 11 -8.42 8.91 -6.81
CA GLU A 11 -8.23 9.26 -5.40
C GLU A 11 -7.87 8.03 -4.57
N PHE A 12 -7.45 8.26 -3.33
CA PHE A 12 -7.13 7.18 -2.41
C PHE A 12 -8.40 6.47 -1.95
N ASP A 13 -8.43 5.15 -2.13
CA ASP A 13 -9.54 4.30 -1.71
C ASP A 13 -9.15 3.51 -0.45
N GLU A 14 -9.69 3.94 0.69
CA GLU A 14 -9.51 3.27 1.99
C GLU A 14 -10.06 1.84 2.01
N GLY A 15 -11.13 1.56 1.27
CA GLY A 15 -11.74 0.24 1.19
C GLY A 15 -10.82 -0.75 0.47
N LEU A 16 -10.30 -0.34 -0.69
CA LEU A 16 -9.31 -1.12 -1.44
C LEU A 16 -8.03 -1.32 -0.65
N TRP A 17 -7.56 -0.28 0.04
CA TRP A 17 -6.40 -0.37 0.93
C TRP A 17 -6.60 -1.44 2.00
N ASN A 18 -7.68 -1.36 2.77
CA ASN A 18 -7.96 -2.29 3.86
C ASN A 18 -8.17 -3.73 3.38
N ALA A 19 -8.69 -3.89 2.16
CA ALA A 19 -8.89 -5.19 1.52
C ALA A 19 -7.59 -5.83 1.00
N THR A 20 -6.53 -5.06 0.75
CA THR A 20 -5.31 -5.54 0.08
C THR A 20 -4.08 -5.54 0.99
N ILE A 21 -3.89 -4.48 1.76
CA ILE A 21 -2.75 -4.31 2.68
C ILE A 21 -3.06 -4.97 4.03
N GLU A 22 -2.11 -5.79 4.50
CA GLU A 22 -2.13 -6.34 5.85
C GLU A 22 -1.38 -5.39 6.80
N THR A 23 -0.16 -4.97 6.44
CA THR A 23 0.65 -4.05 7.25
C THR A 23 1.51 -3.14 6.38
N ALA A 24 1.68 -1.89 6.81
CA ALA A 24 2.71 -0.99 6.31
C ALA A 24 3.65 -0.65 7.47
N THR A 25 4.92 -1.03 7.37
CA THR A 25 5.91 -0.87 8.45
C THR A 25 7.01 0.08 8.03
N VAL A 26 7.14 1.19 8.76
CA VAL A 26 8.27 2.11 8.64
C VAL A 26 9.45 1.55 9.43
N ARG A 27 10.59 1.39 8.77
CA ARG A 27 11.83 0.91 9.36
C ARG A 27 12.71 2.09 9.80
N HIS A 28 13.67 1.80 10.68
CA HIS A 28 14.60 2.81 11.21
C HIS A 28 15.49 3.46 10.14
N ASP A 29 15.69 2.77 9.01
CA ASP A 29 16.44 3.23 7.83
C ASP A 29 15.60 4.14 6.92
N GLY A 30 14.36 4.44 7.30
CA GLY A 30 13.43 5.28 6.53
C GLY A 30 12.67 4.53 5.44
N ASN A 31 12.96 3.24 5.23
CA ASN A 31 12.26 2.43 4.24
C ASN A 31 10.89 2.00 4.73
N ILE A 32 9.98 1.74 3.79
CA ILE A 32 8.64 1.22 4.10
C ILE A 32 8.52 -0.19 3.55
N VAL A 33 8.03 -1.12 4.37
CA VAL A 33 7.63 -2.45 3.93
C VAL A 33 6.12 -2.54 3.90
N PHE A 34 5.57 -2.81 2.72
CA PHE A 34 4.18 -3.20 2.57
C PHE A 34 4.09 -4.71 2.56
N ARG A 35 3.18 -5.26 3.36
CA ARG A 35 2.80 -6.67 3.33
C ARG A 35 1.34 -6.74 2.92
N TRP A 36 1.07 -7.48 1.85
CA TRP A 36 -0.28 -7.73 1.36
C TRP A 36 -0.88 -8.95 2.05
N ARG A 37 -2.21 -9.01 2.11
CA ARG A 37 -2.95 -10.14 2.70
C ARG A 37 -2.70 -11.48 2.03
N ASN A 38 -2.16 -11.48 0.81
CA ASN A 38 -1.75 -12.70 0.10
C ASN A 38 -0.32 -13.16 0.46
N GLY A 39 0.36 -12.49 1.39
CA GLY A 39 1.72 -12.81 1.84
C GLY A 39 2.83 -12.18 0.99
N MET A 40 2.51 -11.42 -0.06
CA MET A 40 3.52 -10.68 -0.83
C MET A 40 4.10 -9.54 0.02
N GLU A 41 5.38 -9.24 -0.17
CA GLU A 41 6.06 -8.10 0.45
C GLU A 41 6.74 -7.21 -0.60
N LEU A 42 6.73 -5.90 -0.36
CA LEU A 42 7.42 -4.89 -1.18
C LEU A 42 8.13 -3.92 -0.26
N LEU A 43 9.44 -3.79 -0.45
CA LEU A 43 10.25 -2.74 0.16
C LEU A 43 10.25 -1.53 -0.79
N ILE A 44 9.86 -0.38 -0.27
CA ILE A 44 9.99 0.90 -0.96
C ILE A 44 11.09 1.70 -0.26
N GLU A 45 12.11 2.07 -1.04
CA GLU A 45 13.11 3.06 -0.63
C GLU A 45 12.52 4.46 -0.76
N VAL A 46 12.39 5.16 0.37
CA VAL A 46 11.86 6.52 0.39
C VAL A 46 12.98 7.47 -0.03
N VAL A 47 13.00 7.84 -1.31
CA VAL A 47 13.91 8.87 -1.82
C VAL A 47 13.26 10.24 -1.65
N TYR A 48 13.66 10.99 -0.62
CA TYR A 48 13.30 12.39 -0.50
C TYR A 48 13.90 13.17 -1.67
N LYS A 49 13.05 13.65 -2.59
CA LYS A 49 13.44 14.64 -3.60
C LYS A 49 12.99 16.01 -3.11
N PHE A 50 13.97 16.82 -2.69
CA PHE A 50 13.81 18.25 -2.44
C PHE A 50 13.83 19.02 -3.75
#